data_AF-A0A2T2WXF2-F1
#
_entry.id   AF-A0A2T2WXF2-F1
#
_cell.length_a   1.000
_cell.length_b   1.000
_cell.length_c   1.000
_cell.angle_alpha   90.00
_cell.angle_beta   90.00
_cell.angle_gamma   90.00
#
_symmetry.space_group_name_H-M   'P 1'
#
loop_
_entity.id
_entity.type
_entity.pdbx_description
1 polymer ?
#
loop_
_entity_poly.entity_id
_entity_poly.type
_entity_poly.pdbx_seq_one_letter_code
_entity_poly.pdbx_strand_id
1 'polypeptide(L)'
;MRATRWVSLGTIALVALAGCGRSNHVATSKELLTRPFVTQGSIQPHWQSGGHNTVSLLSVRFFGPRKGIAAGSFGTSYGIFSTTTGGQRWQLLSTLPKIFNLDMLSLSQGWATTCRQAGCSYPDELQETVDGGKTWHTVYRSGSHMLMGPPDFVTPNTGFMVDTIQSTQSQTTSLIKTTDGGIQWTRLPSPIQFPGNLGAAIDFVNTRDGWLLAGGEPSAGYQRKSLYATQNGGLSWKRIASSGPLGSPTGRTSLPGGGYVDTLDFLNGSQGYLPLNRGPILVTHDGGRQFRPVWTQIFSPGTSMVLSLSFPSATTGYVLTTFSGMNTLWRTANDGRTWNVVYPPLEPNGPTAFAGRQLGAGIDTTGYQSSEVLLTKNGGRSWTLVNRDLRIWGSPYWGPHHTLWVSTAGGQLWYSADEGSHFSPVSLPGHDRIESLAINPETRTITAAMNTAQGMTVFRMPLPSGTQSVSSGHWQAVSWPVSPDWFSTPASHDVWAIGTDITASRALAQFERTHPNNPKAVKQYTVKHPLTLYLYHANSQGQWTRYLLPKSVSASNEPLGLVFTSRQFGYFWTSTTLYVTHNGGKNWTSLATGQSNPLYGVSFISPFTAWITFADGSRLLTTIK
;
A
#
# COMPACT_ATOMS: atom_id res chain seq x y z
N MET A 1 -70.22 -2.43 -13.89
CA MET A 1 -70.65 -1.06 -13.51
C MET A 1 -69.40 -0.22 -13.30
N ARG A 2 -69.30 0.89 -14.06
CA ARG A 2 -68.26 1.96 -14.15
C ARG A 2 -66.78 1.49 -14.14
N ALA A 3 -66.16 1.30 -15.31
CA ALA A 3 -65.53 2.32 -16.20
C ALA A 3 -64.34 3.00 -15.51
N THR A 4 -63.13 3.10 -16.11
CA THR A 4 -62.79 3.91 -17.29
C THR A 4 -61.39 3.39 -17.76
N ARG A 5 -61.19 2.89 -19.01
CA ARG A 5 -60.76 3.61 -20.25
C ARG A 5 -59.20 3.70 -20.39
N TRP A 6 -58.47 3.51 -21.52
CA TRP A 6 -58.64 3.28 -22.98
C TRP A 6 -57.26 2.74 -23.51
N VAL A 7 -57.19 1.70 -24.38
CA VAL A 7 -56.97 1.73 -25.87
C VAL A 7 -55.52 1.95 -26.32
N SER A 8 -54.97 1.30 -27.36
CA SER A 8 -55.37 0.19 -28.25
C SER A 8 -54.29 -0.08 -29.33
N LEU A 9 -54.28 -1.32 -29.87
CA LEU A 9 -54.10 -1.74 -31.28
C LEU A 9 -52.79 -1.37 -32.02
N GLY A 10 -52.15 -2.20 -32.84
CA GLY A 10 -52.45 -3.50 -33.48
C GLY A 10 -51.49 -3.62 -34.69
N THR A 11 -50.74 -4.71 -34.88
CA THR A 11 -50.99 -5.85 -35.82
C THR A 11 -51.28 -5.40 -37.28
N ILE A 12 -50.73 -5.94 -38.39
CA ILE A 12 -50.29 -7.31 -38.73
C ILE A 12 -49.67 -7.31 -40.17
N ALA A 13 -48.81 -8.31 -40.48
CA ALA A 13 -48.52 -8.98 -41.78
C ALA A 13 -47.97 -8.23 -43.01
N LEU A 14 -47.35 -8.87 -44.03
CA LEU A 14 -46.50 -10.06 -44.26
C LEU A 14 -46.19 -10.06 -45.79
N VAL A 15 -45.09 -10.71 -46.20
CA VAL A 15 -44.75 -11.25 -47.54
C VAL A 15 -43.69 -10.50 -48.38
N ALA A 16 -42.83 -11.34 -48.98
CA ALA A 16 -41.46 -11.14 -49.41
C ALA A 16 -41.25 -10.99 -50.94
N LEU A 17 -40.05 -10.48 -51.28
CA LEU A 17 -39.06 -10.97 -52.27
C LEU A 17 -38.54 -9.93 -53.30
N ALA A 18 -37.20 -10.00 -53.44
CA ALA A 18 -36.30 -9.56 -54.51
C ALA A 18 -35.90 -8.07 -54.62
N GLY A 19 -34.60 -7.81 -54.46
CA GLY A 19 -33.96 -6.55 -54.86
C GLY A 19 -32.54 -6.41 -54.27
N CYS A 20 -31.52 -6.66 -55.07
CA CYS A 20 -30.10 -6.57 -54.72
C CYS A 20 -29.67 -5.19 -54.20
N GLY A 21 -28.73 -5.17 -53.24
CA GLY A 21 -27.92 -3.98 -52.92
C GLY A 21 -27.59 -3.84 -51.44
N ARG A 22 -26.36 -4.19 -51.05
CA ARG A 22 -25.83 -3.88 -49.71
C ARG A 22 -25.69 -2.36 -49.56
N SER A 23 -26.42 -1.75 -48.62
CA SER A 23 -26.09 -0.44 -48.07
C SER A 23 -25.99 -0.51 -46.54
N ASN A 24 -24.77 -0.34 -46.03
CA ASN A 24 -24.53 0.07 -44.65
C ASN A 24 -24.76 1.58 -44.60
N HIS A 25 -25.94 2.01 -44.15
CA HIS A 25 -26.19 3.42 -43.91
C HIS A 25 -25.47 3.88 -42.64
N VAL A 26 -24.47 4.71 -42.89
CA VAL A 26 -23.82 5.63 -41.96
C VAL A 26 -24.89 6.50 -41.30
N ALA A 27 -25.13 6.29 -40.01
CA ALA A 27 -25.77 7.28 -39.16
C ALA A 27 -24.67 8.19 -38.59
N THR A 28 -24.51 9.35 -39.23
CA THR A 28 -23.71 10.47 -38.76
C THR A 28 -24.21 10.94 -37.39
N SER A 29 -23.47 10.61 -36.33
CA SER A 29 -23.55 11.40 -35.09
C SER A 29 -22.96 12.78 -35.38
N LYS A 30 -23.79 13.82 -35.31
CA LYS A 30 -23.30 15.19 -35.18
C LYS A 30 -22.45 15.26 -33.91
N GLU A 31 -21.13 15.19 -34.07
CA GLU A 31 -20.21 15.64 -33.04
C GLU A 31 -20.53 17.11 -32.77
N LEU A 32 -21.01 17.42 -31.57
CA LEU A 32 -20.77 18.73 -31.00
C LEU A 32 -19.26 18.87 -30.89
N LEU A 33 -18.65 19.48 -31.90
CA LEU A 33 -17.33 20.09 -31.84
C LEU A 33 -17.39 21.24 -30.83
N THR A 34 -17.40 20.92 -29.53
CA THR A 34 -16.80 21.82 -28.56
C THR A 34 -15.30 21.69 -28.77
N ARG A 35 -14.78 22.48 -29.73
CA ARG A 35 -13.35 22.78 -29.75
C ARG A 35 -13.04 23.33 -28.35
N PRO A 36 -12.22 22.68 -27.50
CA PRO A 36 -11.68 23.40 -26.38
C PRO A 36 -10.89 24.56 -26.98
N PHE A 37 -11.23 25.77 -26.56
CA PHE A 37 -10.34 26.90 -26.72
C PHE A 37 -8.94 26.42 -26.32
N VAL A 38 -8.00 26.46 -27.26
CA VAL A 38 -6.58 26.26 -26.95
C VAL A 38 -6.17 27.48 -26.15
N THR A 39 -6.37 27.40 -24.85
CA THR A 39 -5.65 28.21 -23.88
C THR A 39 -4.20 27.72 -23.83
N GLN A 40 -3.28 28.65 -23.62
CA GLN A 40 -1.82 28.42 -23.62
C GLN A 40 -1.42 27.14 -22.87
N GLY A 41 -0.63 26.28 -23.53
CA GLY A 41 0.10 25.15 -22.94
C GLY A 41 -0.72 24.18 -22.08
N SER A 42 -1.29 23.13 -22.68
CA SER A 42 -2.07 22.12 -21.93
C SER A 42 -1.34 20.79 -21.79
N ILE A 43 -1.49 20.16 -20.62
CA ILE A 43 -0.95 18.84 -20.30
C ILE A 43 -1.99 17.79 -20.72
N GLN A 44 -1.63 16.87 -21.63
CA GLN A 44 -2.56 15.86 -22.16
C GLN A 44 -2.31 14.49 -21.51
N PRO A 45 -3.20 14.04 -20.60
CA PRO A 45 -2.98 12.80 -19.87
C PRO A 45 -3.10 11.58 -20.79
N HIS A 46 -2.15 10.65 -20.69
CA HIS A 46 -2.20 9.36 -21.36
C HIS A 46 -2.56 8.22 -20.41
N TRP A 47 -2.22 8.36 -19.13
CA TRP A 47 -2.52 7.37 -18.11
C TRP A 47 -2.52 8.01 -16.73
N GLN A 48 -3.51 7.71 -15.91
CA GLN A 48 -3.59 8.11 -14.52
C GLN A 48 -3.76 6.86 -13.66
N SER A 49 -2.91 6.67 -12.64
CA SER A 49 -3.31 5.85 -11.49
C SER A 49 -4.11 6.73 -10.54
N GLY A 50 -5.34 6.32 -10.24
CA GLY A 50 -6.06 6.90 -9.11
C GLY A 50 -5.31 6.58 -7.81
N GLY A 51 -5.15 7.58 -6.95
CA GLY A 51 -4.79 7.33 -5.55
C GLY A 51 -5.78 6.31 -4.96
N HIS A 52 -5.24 5.33 -4.24
CA HIS A 52 -5.98 4.10 -3.93
C HIS A 52 -7.23 4.36 -3.06
N ASN A 53 -8.40 4.00 -3.58
CA ASN A 53 -9.46 3.45 -2.74
C ASN A 53 -9.09 1.98 -2.41
N THR A 54 -8.03 1.79 -1.63
CA THR A 54 -7.65 0.46 -1.14
C THR A 54 -8.79 -0.06 -0.27
N VAL A 55 -9.33 -1.23 -0.64
CA VAL A 55 -10.31 -1.95 0.17
C VAL A 55 -9.63 -2.33 1.49
N SER A 56 -10.24 -2.00 2.61
CA SER A 56 -9.81 -2.51 3.90
C SER A 56 -10.42 -3.91 4.08
N LEU A 57 -9.62 -4.95 3.92
CA LEU A 57 -10.08 -6.33 4.10
C LEU A 57 -10.37 -6.58 5.59
N LEU A 58 -11.46 -7.27 5.89
CA LEU A 58 -11.92 -7.55 7.26
C LEU A 58 -11.89 -9.06 7.57
N SER A 59 -12.22 -9.89 6.59
CA SER A 59 -12.14 -11.35 6.69
C SER A 59 -11.78 -11.97 5.35
N VAL A 60 -11.05 -13.10 5.35
CA VAL A 60 -10.61 -13.80 4.16
C VAL A 60 -10.80 -15.31 4.29
N ARG A 61 -11.19 -15.97 3.21
CA ARG A 61 -11.18 -17.44 3.07
C ARG A 61 -10.62 -17.84 1.72
N PHE A 62 -9.62 -18.71 1.72
CA PHE A 62 -8.92 -19.18 0.53
C PHE A 62 -9.17 -20.66 0.26
N PHE A 63 -9.33 -21.00 -1.01
CA PHE A 63 -9.57 -22.36 -1.52
C PHE A 63 -8.42 -22.78 -2.45
N GLY A 64 -7.21 -22.67 -1.92
CA GLY A 64 -5.95 -22.93 -2.62
C GLY A 64 -5.03 -21.71 -2.69
N PRO A 65 -3.93 -21.79 -3.45
CA PRO A 65 -2.90 -20.75 -3.50
C PRO A 65 -3.31 -19.51 -4.31
N ARG A 66 -4.49 -19.48 -4.95
CA ARG A 66 -4.89 -18.38 -5.83
C ARG A 66 -6.34 -17.93 -5.69
N LYS A 67 -7.25 -18.83 -5.33
CA LYS A 67 -8.69 -18.52 -5.26
C LYS A 67 -9.09 -18.22 -3.82
N GLY A 68 -9.81 -17.13 -3.60
CA GLY A 68 -10.32 -16.77 -2.29
C GLY A 68 -11.46 -15.77 -2.37
N ILE A 69 -12.18 -15.63 -1.27
CA ILE A 69 -13.26 -14.68 -1.06
C ILE A 69 -12.94 -13.89 0.21
N ALA A 70 -13.28 -12.61 0.22
CA ALA A 70 -13.07 -11.73 1.35
C ALA A 70 -14.28 -10.84 1.59
N ALA A 71 -14.48 -10.46 2.85
CA ALA A 71 -15.29 -9.32 3.22
C ALA A 71 -14.38 -8.12 3.46
N GLY A 72 -14.81 -6.92 3.09
CA GLY A 72 -14.04 -5.70 3.30
C GLY A 72 -14.88 -4.44 3.22
N SER A 73 -14.29 -3.30 3.59
CA SER A 73 -14.90 -1.98 3.45
C SER A 73 -14.16 -1.12 2.42
N PHE A 74 -14.91 -0.23 1.77
CA PHE A 74 -14.41 0.76 0.83
C PHE A 74 -15.21 2.06 1.03
N GLY A 75 -14.55 3.07 1.61
CA GLY A 75 -15.27 4.22 2.15
C GLY A 75 -16.20 3.82 3.30
N THR A 76 -17.47 4.20 3.20
CA THR A 76 -18.52 3.86 4.19
C THR A 76 -19.30 2.59 3.86
N SER A 77 -18.98 1.94 2.74
CA SER A 77 -19.67 0.73 2.26
C SER A 77 -18.90 -0.54 2.59
N TYR A 78 -19.62 -1.66 2.68
CA TYR A 78 -19.09 -3.00 2.89
C TYR A 78 -19.38 -3.86 1.67
N GLY A 79 -18.47 -4.77 1.35
CA GLY A 79 -18.62 -5.64 0.19
C GLY A 79 -17.97 -6.99 0.36
N ILE A 80 -18.42 -7.91 -0.50
CA ILE A 80 -17.82 -9.21 -0.72
C ILE A 80 -16.96 -9.12 -1.97
N PHE A 81 -15.74 -9.64 -1.87
CA PHE A 81 -14.74 -9.59 -2.91
C PHE A 81 -14.24 -10.99 -3.23
N SER A 82 -13.86 -11.23 -4.48
CA SER A 82 -13.17 -12.45 -4.89
C SER A 82 -11.79 -12.15 -5.43
N THR A 83 -10.91 -13.14 -5.31
CA THR A 83 -9.59 -13.12 -5.93
C THR A 83 -9.31 -14.42 -6.65
N THR A 84 -8.62 -14.32 -7.79
CA THR A 84 -8.03 -15.45 -8.53
C THR A 84 -6.51 -15.34 -8.59
N THR A 85 -5.93 -14.39 -7.84
CA THR A 85 -4.51 -14.00 -7.86
C THR A 85 -3.83 -14.19 -6.51
N GLY A 86 -4.46 -14.91 -5.57
CA GLY A 86 -3.90 -15.13 -4.24
C GLY A 86 -3.92 -13.87 -3.37
N GLY A 87 -4.91 -13.00 -3.57
CA GLY A 87 -5.09 -11.77 -2.79
C GLY A 87 -4.40 -10.53 -3.36
N GLN A 88 -3.65 -10.64 -4.47
CA GLN A 88 -3.00 -9.49 -5.11
C GLN A 88 -4.00 -8.51 -5.75
N ARG A 89 -5.11 -9.03 -6.27
CA ARG A 89 -6.22 -8.27 -6.85
C ARG A 89 -7.54 -8.81 -6.36
N TRP A 90 -8.46 -7.90 -6.07
CA TRP A 90 -9.80 -8.17 -5.57
C TRP A 90 -10.86 -7.58 -6.50
N GLN A 91 -11.89 -8.36 -6.81
CA GLN A 91 -13.06 -7.94 -7.57
C GLN A 91 -14.27 -7.92 -6.64
N LEU A 92 -14.97 -6.78 -6.58
CA LEU A 92 -16.24 -6.66 -5.87
C LEU A 92 -17.30 -7.56 -6.53
N LEU A 93 -17.97 -8.38 -5.73
CA LEU A 93 -19.06 -9.26 -6.17
C LEU A 93 -20.43 -8.71 -5.79
N SER A 94 -20.56 -8.21 -4.56
CA SER A 94 -21.80 -7.66 -4.02
C SER A 94 -21.51 -6.71 -2.86
N THR A 95 -22.48 -5.88 -2.55
CA THR A 95 -22.49 -5.04 -1.34
C THR A 95 -23.48 -5.61 -0.34
N LEU A 96 -23.12 -5.60 0.93
CA LEU A 96 -23.98 -6.01 2.03
C LEU A 96 -24.07 -4.88 3.07
N PRO A 97 -25.04 -4.95 4.00
CA PRO A 97 -24.93 -4.23 5.27
C PRO A 97 -23.60 -4.57 5.96
N LYS A 98 -23.30 -3.89 7.07
CA LYS A 98 -22.05 -4.11 7.81
C LYS A 98 -21.81 -5.60 8.05
N ILE A 99 -20.70 -6.09 7.51
CA ILE A 99 -20.27 -7.49 7.60
C ILE A 99 -19.36 -7.63 8.81
N PHE A 100 -19.68 -8.56 9.71
CA PHE A 100 -18.85 -8.84 10.88
C PHE A 100 -17.94 -10.04 10.66
N ASN A 101 -18.51 -11.13 10.16
CA ASN A 101 -17.79 -12.38 9.93
C ASN A 101 -18.20 -12.97 8.58
N LEU A 102 -17.29 -13.71 7.98
CA LEU A 102 -17.49 -14.43 6.73
C LEU A 102 -16.95 -15.84 6.90
N ASP A 103 -17.80 -16.83 6.64
CA ASP A 103 -17.46 -18.24 6.62
C ASP A 103 -17.84 -18.82 5.26
N MET A 104 -16.85 -19.26 4.51
CA MET A 104 -17.08 -19.86 3.20
C MET A 104 -16.72 -21.34 3.27
N LEU A 105 -17.70 -22.20 3.06
CA LEU A 105 -17.52 -23.65 2.95
C LEU A 105 -16.92 -24.04 1.60
N SER A 106 -17.26 -23.30 0.54
CA SER A 106 -16.72 -23.48 -0.81
C SER A 106 -16.67 -22.15 -1.57
N LEU A 107 -16.23 -22.19 -2.83
CA LEU A 107 -16.26 -21.00 -3.70
C LEU A 107 -17.67 -20.55 -4.09
N SER A 108 -18.71 -21.37 -3.87
CA SER A 108 -20.11 -21.03 -4.15
C SER A 108 -20.95 -20.87 -2.88
N GLN A 109 -20.68 -21.68 -1.86
CA GLN A 109 -21.51 -21.75 -0.66
C GLN A 109 -20.82 -21.09 0.54
N GLY A 110 -21.55 -20.25 1.27
CA GLY A 110 -21.07 -19.68 2.54
C GLY A 110 -22.10 -18.85 3.29
N TRP A 111 -21.69 -18.33 4.44
CA TRP A 111 -22.50 -17.54 5.35
C TRP A 111 -21.75 -16.28 5.81
N ALA A 112 -22.52 -15.24 6.09
CA ALA A 112 -22.01 -14.00 6.65
C ALA A 112 -22.92 -13.53 7.77
N THR A 113 -22.33 -13.09 8.88
CA THR A 113 -23.11 -12.41 9.93
C THR A 113 -23.13 -10.92 9.64
N THR A 114 -24.34 -10.39 9.49
CA THR A 114 -24.62 -8.97 9.20
C THR A 114 -25.50 -8.36 10.28
N CYS A 115 -25.94 -7.12 10.05
CA CYS A 115 -26.93 -6.51 10.90
C CYS A 115 -27.97 -5.72 10.10
N ARG A 116 -29.16 -5.58 10.71
CA ARG A 116 -30.28 -4.83 10.12
C ARG A 116 -30.06 -3.33 10.03
N GLN A 117 -29.47 -2.75 11.07
CA GLN A 117 -29.39 -1.30 11.24
C GLN A 117 -28.03 -0.76 10.82
N ALA A 118 -28.03 0.34 10.07
CA ALA A 118 -26.81 1.07 9.77
C ALA A 118 -26.11 1.49 11.08
N GLY A 119 -24.81 1.27 11.19
CA GLY A 119 -24.02 1.63 12.37
C GLY A 119 -24.13 0.68 13.56
N CYS A 120 -24.75 -0.50 13.40
CA CYS A 120 -24.80 -1.52 14.44
C CYS A 120 -23.42 -1.86 15.03
N SER A 121 -23.40 -2.15 16.33
CA SER A 121 -22.20 -2.59 17.04
C SER A 121 -22.00 -4.10 17.01
N TYR A 122 -23.06 -4.87 16.74
CA TYR A 122 -23.05 -6.33 16.78
C TYR A 122 -23.94 -6.92 15.67
N PRO A 123 -23.63 -8.15 15.20
CA PRO A 123 -24.45 -8.84 14.22
C PRO A 123 -25.73 -9.43 14.84
N ASP A 124 -26.83 -9.32 14.10
CA ASP A 124 -28.15 -9.86 14.46
C ASP A 124 -28.84 -10.60 13.29
N GLU A 125 -28.11 -10.83 12.20
CA GLU A 125 -28.57 -11.59 11.03
C GLU A 125 -27.52 -12.61 10.58
N LEU A 126 -27.98 -13.77 10.12
CA LEU A 126 -27.20 -14.70 9.31
C LEU A 126 -27.70 -14.63 7.87
N GLN A 127 -26.80 -14.31 6.95
CA GLN A 127 -27.02 -14.36 5.52
C GLN A 127 -26.33 -15.59 4.94
N GLU A 128 -26.94 -16.24 3.96
CA GLU A 128 -26.38 -17.36 3.21
C GLU A 128 -26.18 -16.95 1.74
N THR A 129 -25.14 -17.49 1.11
CA THR A 129 -24.94 -17.45 -0.34
C THR A 129 -24.73 -18.85 -0.90
N VAL A 130 -25.25 -19.07 -2.10
CA VAL A 130 -25.12 -20.32 -2.88
C VAL A 130 -24.43 -20.09 -4.23
N ASP A 131 -24.03 -18.85 -4.54
CA ASP A 131 -23.47 -18.44 -5.84
C ASP A 131 -22.10 -17.72 -5.74
N GLY A 132 -21.43 -17.88 -4.60
CA GLY A 132 -20.09 -17.37 -4.33
C GLY A 132 -20.07 -15.94 -3.81
N GLY A 133 -21.16 -15.50 -3.17
CA GLY A 133 -21.29 -14.18 -2.58
C GLY A 133 -21.74 -13.11 -3.57
N LYS A 134 -22.33 -13.47 -4.71
CA LYS A 134 -22.95 -12.52 -5.65
C LYS A 134 -24.35 -12.13 -5.18
N THR A 135 -25.09 -13.10 -4.64
CA THR A 135 -26.37 -12.87 -3.97
C THR A 135 -26.37 -13.50 -2.58
N TRP A 136 -27.16 -12.89 -1.70
CA TRP A 136 -27.28 -13.26 -0.29
C TRP A 136 -28.73 -13.19 0.16
N HIS A 137 -29.17 -14.15 0.97
CA HIS A 137 -30.50 -14.15 1.58
C HIS A 137 -30.41 -14.44 3.08
N THR A 138 -31.32 -13.85 3.85
CA THR A 138 -31.32 -14.00 5.30
C THR A 138 -31.94 -15.33 5.68
N VAL A 139 -31.18 -16.17 6.39
CA VAL A 139 -31.65 -17.48 6.89
C VAL A 139 -31.98 -17.45 8.38
N TYR A 140 -31.42 -16.50 9.13
CA TYR A 140 -31.66 -16.36 10.56
C TYR A 140 -31.60 -14.92 11.04
N ARG A 141 -32.41 -14.61 12.05
CA ARG A 141 -32.46 -13.31 12.74
C ARG A 141 -32.48 -13.57 14.24
N SER A 142 -31.51 -13.03 14.97
CA SER A 142 -31.47 -13.18 16.43
C SER A 142 -32.45 -12.20 17.10
N GLY A 143 -32.80 -12.48 18.37
CA GLY A 143 -33.53 -11.54 19.21
C GLY A 143 -32.66 -10.33 19.59
N SER A 144 -33.29 -9.22 20.00
CA SER A 144 -32.61 -7.92 20.29
C SER A 144 -31.52 -7.96 21.37
N HIS A 145 -31.46 -9.03 22.16
CA HIS A 145 -30.51 -9.21 23.26
C HIS A 145 -29.44 -10.28 22.97
N MET A 146 -29.49 -10.92 21.79
CA MET A 146 -28.62 -12.02 21.43
C MET A 146 -27.61 -11.56 20.37
N LEU A 147 -26.33 -11.61 20.76
CA LEU A 147 -25.20 -11.30 19.90
C LEU A 147 -24.71 -12.58 19.22
N MET A 148 -24.66 -12.55 17.89
CA MET A 148 -24.14 -13.66 17.09
C MET A 148 -22.62 -13.61 17.02
N GLY A 149 -21.96 -14.74 17.24
CA GLY A 149 -20.53 -14.89 16.99
C GLY A 149 -20.23 -15.21 15.52
N PRO A 150 -18.96 -15.50 15.21
CA PRO A 150 -18.58 -16.04 13.90
C PRO A 150 -19.31 -17.37 13.62
N PRO A 151 -19.91 -17.55 12.44
CA PRO A 151 -20.47 -18.83 12.04
C PRO A 151 -19.34 -19.77 11.59
N ASP A 152 -19.52 -21.07 11.83
CA ASP A 152 -18.61 -22.13 11.41
C ASP A 152 -19.42 -23.30 10.82
N PHE A 153 -19.58 -23.30 9.50
CA PHE A 153 -20.31 -24.32 8.76
C PHE A 153 -19.35 -25.34 8.15
N VAL A 154 -19.57 -26.61 8.51
CA VAL A 154 -18.79 -27.76 8.02
C VAL A 154 -19.49 -28.52 6.90
N THR A 155 -20.77 -28.26 6.69
CA THR A 155 -21.59 -28.76 5.58
C THR A 155 -22.67 -27.73 5.26
N PRO A 156 -23.39 -27.84 4.12
CA PRO A 156 -24.51 -26.93 3.81
C PRO A 156 -25.60 -26.86 4.89
N ASN A 157 -25.79 -27.95 5.65
CA ASN A 157 -26.86 -28.04 6.63
C ASN A 157 -26.38 -27.93 8.08
N THR A 158 -25.14 -28.34 8.37
CA THR A 158 -24.59 -28.38 9.73
C THR A 158 -23.58 -27.28 9.94
N GLY A 159 -23.85 -26.43 10.92
CA GLY A 159 -22.95 -25.38 11.37
C GLY A 159 -23.04 -25.14 12.87
N PHE A 160 -22.05 -24.43 13.37
CA PHE A 160 -21.84 -24.12 14.78
C PHE A 160 -21.65 -22.61 14.93
N MET A 161 -22.03 -22.07 16.08
CA MET A 161 -21.82 -20.67 16.41
C MET A 161 -21.77 -20.52 17.92
N VAL A 162 -21.06 -19.50 18.39
CA VAL A 162 -21.16 -19.04 19.78
C VAL A 162 -22.11 -17.84 19.83
N ASP A 163 -23.16 -17.91 20.66
CA ASP A 163 -24.03 -16.77 20.93
C ASP A 163 -23.75 -16.19 22.31
N THR A 164 -23.99 -14.89 22.49
CA THR A 164 -23.99 -14.26 23.81
C THR A 164 -25.29 -13.51 24.02
N ILE A 165 -26.03 -13.88 25.07
CA ILE A 165 -27.21 -13.12 25.51
C ILE A 165 -26.74 -12.06 26.50
N GLN A 166 -27.00 -10.80 26.18
CA GLN A 166 -26.78 -9.67 27.08
C GLN A 166 -28.11 -9.24 27.70
N SER A 167 -28.30 -9.56 28.98
CA SER A 167 -29.37 -8.99 29.79
C SER A 167 -28.80 -8.00 30.81
N THR A 168 -29.65 -7.14 31.36
CA THR A 168 -29.28 -6.17 32.40
C THR A 168 -28.79 -6.81 33.70
N GLN A 169 -29.04 -8.11 33.90
CA GLN A 169 -28.74 -8.84 35.14
C GLN A 169 -27.73 -9.98 34.97
N SER A 170 -27.48 -10.44 33.73
CA SER A 170 -26.59 -11.58 33.44
C SER A 170 -26.14 -11.59 31.98
N GLN A 171 -24.90 -12.02 31.74
CA GLN A 171 -24.39 -12.38 30.43
C GLN A 171 -24.20 -13.90 30.38
N THR A 172 -24.82 -14.54 29.39
CA THR A 172 -24.65 -15.97 29.15
C THR A 172 -24.15 -16.22 27.73
N THR A 173 -23.07 -16.97 27.61
CA THR A 173 -22.50 -17.40 26.32
C THR A 173 -22.82 -18.87 26.12
N SER A 174 -23.25 -19.28 24.93
CA SER A 174 -23.47 -20.70 24.63
C SER A 174 -22.95 -21.09 23.26
N LEU A 175 -22.60 -22.38 23.14
CA LEU A 175 -22.40 -23.03 21.86
C LEU A 175 -23.78 -23.44 21.32
N ILE A 176 -24.06 -23.08 20.08
CA ILE A 176 -25.28 -23.48 19.37
C ILE A 176 -24.93 -24.22 18.07
N LYS A 177 -25.82 -25.11 17.65
CA LYS A 177 -25.69 -25.94 16.44
C LYS A 177 -26.96 -25.90 15.60
N THR A 178 -26.79 -25.81 14.29
CA THR A 178 -27.84 -26.02 13.29
C THR A 178 -27.63 -27.34 12.55
N THR A 179 -28.70 -27.93 12.04
CA THR A 179 -28.69 -29.07 11.11
C THR A 179 -29.56 -28.82 9.88
N ASP A 180 -30.00 -27.58 9.66
CA ASP A 180 -30.88 -27.14 8.58
C ASP A 180 -30.41 -25.85 7.89
N GLY A 181 -29.09 -25.61 7.86
CA GLY A 181 -28.49 -24.50 7.11
C GLY A 181 -28.55 -23.15 7.84
N GLY A 182 -28.79 -23.18 9.15
CA GLY A 182 -28.87 -22.00 9.99
C GLY A 182 -30.29 -21.51 10.24
N ILE A 183 -31.32 -22.20 9.76
CA ILE A 183 -32.72 -21.80 9.96
C ILE A 183 -33.13 -21.97 11.43
N GLN A 184 -32.78 -23.10 12.03
CA GLN A 184 -32.98 -23.39 13.45
C GLN A 184 -31.66 -23.71 14.15
N TRP A 185 -31.56 -23.27 15.40
CA TRP A 185 -30.38 -23.45 16.24
C TRP A 185 -30.75 -24.09 17.57
N THR A 186 -29.95 -25.08 17.97
CA THR A 186 -30.11 -25.82 19.23
C THR A 186 -28.90 -25.56 20.13
N ARG A 187 -29.14 -25.31 21.43
CA ARG A 187 -28.05 -25.12 22.40
C ARG A 187 -27.37 -26.45 22.68
N LEU A 188 -26.03 -26.44 22.68
CA LEU A 188 -25.21 -27.58 23.06
C LEU A 188 -24.63 -27.40 24.46
N PRO A 189 -24.34 -28.50 25.18
CA PRO A 189 -23.49 -28.44 26.37
C PRO A 189 -22.13 -27.83 26.03
N SER A 190 -21.66 -26.88 26.84
CA SER A 190 -20.37 -26.24 26.65
C SER A 190 -19.58 -26.21 27.95
N PRO A 191 -18.25 -26.41 27.91
CA PRO A 191 -17.38 -26.22 29.06
C PRO A 191 -17.24 -24.73 29.46
N ILE A 192 -17.78 -23.80 28.65
CA ILE A 192 -17.84 -22.37 28.95
C ILE A 192 -19.02 -22.13 29.90
N GLN A 193 -18.83 -22.35 31.19
CA GLN A 193 -19.82 -22.06 32.23
C GLN A 193 -19.31 -20.96 33.16
N PHE A 194 -19.26 -19.71 32.68
CA PHE A 194 -18.87 -18.60 33.55
C PHE A 194 -19.69 -17.34 33.23
N PRO A 195 -20.19 -16.63 34.25
CA PRO A 195 -20.70 -15.27 34.08
C PRO A 195 -19.52 -14.32 33.85
N GLY A 196 -19.47 -13.65 32.69
CA GLY A 196 -18.44 -12.64 32.39
C GLY A 196 -17.90 -12.69 30.95
N ASN A 197 -17.07 -11.69 30.62
CA ASN A 197 -16.55 -11.46 29.27
C ASN A 197 -15.35 -12.39 29.00
N LEU A 198 -15.63 -13.58 28.47
CA LEU A 198 -14.62 -14.58 28.10
C LEU A 198 -14.54 -14.69 26.57
N GLY A 199 -13.36 -14.48 26.01
CA GLY A 199 -13.11 -14.77 24.60
C GLY A 199 -13.24 -16.28 24.35
N ALA A 200 -14.15 -16.67 23.47
CA ALA A 200 -14.36 -18.04 23.06
C ALA A 200 -14.25 -18.14 21.53
N ALA A 201 -13.36 -19.02 21.07
CA ALA A 201 -13.22 -19.36 19.66
C ALA A 201 -13.56 -20.84 19.47
N ILE A 202 -14.23 -21.14 18.37
CA ILE A 202 -14.60 -22.51 17.98
C ILE A 202 -14.14 -22.75 16.55
N ASP A 203 -13.84 -24.00 16.26
CA ASP A 203 -13.60 -24.47 14.90
C ASP A 203 -13.89 -25.97 14.82
N PHE A 204 -14.68 -26.37 13.83
CA PHE A 204 -15.00 -27.73 13.51
C PHE A 204 -14.45 -28.08 12.14
N VAL A 205 -13.74 -29.20 12.06
CA VAL A 205 -13.21 -29.70 10.76
C VAL A 205 -14.18 -30.63 10.06
N ASN A 206 -15.18 -31.14 10.80
CA ASN A 206 -16.28 -31.94 10.30
C ASN A 206 -17.46 -31.92 11.30
N THR A 207 -18.51 -32.69 11.04
CA THR A 207 -19.72 -32.70 11.89
C THR A 207 -19.54 -33.31 13.30
N ARG A 208 -18.37 -33.92 13.58
CA ARG A 208 -18.04 -34.62 14.83
C ARG A 208 -16.84 -34.02 15.56
N ASP A 209 -15.77 -33.71 14.85
CA ASP A 209 -14.51 -33.26 15.43
C ASP A 209 -14.41 -31.74 15.43
N GLY A 210 -14.12 -31.16 16.60
CA GLY A 210 -13.97 -29.73 16.75
C GLY A 210 -13.19 -29.33 18.00
N TRP A 211 -12.77 -28.07 18.03
CA TRP A 211 -12.01 -27.44 19.10
C TRP A 211 -12.72 -26.22 19.63
N LEU A 212 -12.54 -25.96 20.92
CA LEU A 212 -13.05 -24.80 21.61
C LEU A 212 -11.94 -24.24 22.48
N LEU A 213 -11.55 -23.00 22.22
CA LEU A 213 -10.60 -22.26 23.04
C LEU A 213 -11.36 -21.29 23.92
N ALA A 214 -11.21 -21.43 25.24
CA ALA A 214 -11.79 -20.54 26.22
C ALA A 214 -10.68 -19.71 26.90
N GLY A 215 -10.80 -18.39 26.84
CA GLY A 215 -10.01 -17.45 27.61
C GLY A 215 -10.65 -17.16 28.97
N GLY A 216 -9.83 -16.92 29.99
CA GLY A 216 -10.22 -16.39 31.29
C GLY A 216 -10.25 -14.86 31.32
N GLU A 217 -10.43 -14.29 32.52
CA GLU A 217 -10.33 -12.83 32.72
C GLU A 217 -8.95 -12.31 32.28
N PRO A 218 -8.89 -11.33 31.36
CA PRO A 218 -7.64 -10.76 30.90
C PRO A 218 -7.00 -9.86 31.96
N SER A 219 -5.66 -9.80 31.96
CA SER A 219 -4.84 -8.82 32.69
C SER A 219 -3.79 -8.23 31.74
N ALA A 220 -2.88 -7.39 32.24
CA ALA A 220 -1.88 -6.68 31.44
C ALA A 220 -0.96 -7.63 30.65
N GLY A 221 -1.34 -7.92 29.40
CA GLY A 221 -0.64 -8.85 28.49
C GLY A 221 -0.82 -10.34 28.80
N TYR A 222 -1.59 -10.71 29.82
CA TYR A 222 -1.76 -12.09 30.27
C TYR A 222 -3.24 -12.50 30.26
N GLN A 223 -3.54 -13.69 29.77
CA GLN A 223 -4.86 -14.31 29.85
C GLN A 223 -4.71 -15.82 30.04
N ARG A 224 -5.36 -16.36 31.08
CA ARG A 224 -5.46 -17.83 31.22
C ARG A 224 -6.29 -18.39 30.08
N LYS A 225 -5.91 -19.55 29.57
CA LYS A 225 -6.64 -20.16 28.46
C LYS A 225 -6.62 -21.68 28.53
N SER A 226 -7.71 -22.28 28.08
CA SER A 226 -7.90 -23.73 28.02
C SER A 226 -8.46 -24.12 26.67
N LEU A 227 -7.84 -25.12 26.03
CA LEU A 227 -8.31 -25.70 24.78
C LEU A 227 -9.01 -27.02 25.07
N TYR A 228 -10.18 -27.18 24.50
CA TYR A 228 -11.02 -28.36 24.56
C TYR A 228 -11.17 -28.95 23.16
N ALA A 229 -11.34 -30.27 23.09
CA ALA A 229 -11.66 -30.99 21.87
C ALA A 229 -12.93 -31.82 22.06
N THR A 230 -13.71 -31.96 21.00
CA THR A 230 -14.88 -32.83 20.90
C THR A 230 -14.68 -33.81 19.74
N GLN A 231 -15.30 -34.99 19.85
CA GLN A 231 -15.33 -36.02 18.80
C GLN A 231 -16.78 -36.47 18.52
N ASN A 232 -17.76 -35.76 19.07
CA ASN A 232 -19.19 -36.08 18.97
C ASN A 232 -20.03 -34.84 18.68
N GLY A 233 -19.48 -33.90 17.92
CA GLY A 233 -20.21 -32.75 17.39
C GLY A 233 -20.62 -31.75 18.47
N GLY A 234 -19.77 -31.60 19.50
CA GLY A 234 -19.97 -30.65 20.59
C GLY A 234 -20.88 -31.14 21.72
N LEU A 235 -21.31 -32.41 21.71
CA LEU A 235 -22.13 -32.99 22.79
C LEU A 235 -21.33 -33.19 24.09
N SER A 236 -20.02 -33.45 23.98
CA SER A 236 -19.10 -33.52 25.12
C SER A 236 -17.72 -33.01 24.74
N TRP A 237 -16.99 -32.47 25.72
CA TRP A 237 -15.70 -31.81 25.53
C TRP A 237 -14.66 -32.33 26.51
N LYS A 238 -13.43 -32.56 26.01
CA LYS A 238 -12.26 -32.92 26.80
C LYS A 238 -11.23 -31.80 26.76
N ARG A 239 -10.76 -31.33 27.91
CA ARG A 239 -9.65 -30.37 27.98
C ARG A 239 -8.35 -31.06 27.56
N ILE A 240 -7.69 -30.54 26.52
CA ILE A 240 -6.47 -31.12 25.95
C ILE A 240 -5.22 -30.25 26.17
N ALA A 241 -5.37 -28.96 26.41
CA ALA A 241 -4.28 -28.04 26.72
C ALA A 241 -4.73 -26.90 27.64
N SER A 242 -3.80 -26.34 28.42
CA SER A 242 -4.05 -25.15 29.25
C SER A 242 -2.76 -24.37 29.56
N SER A 243 -2.90 -23.11 29.94
CA SER A 243 -1.80 -22.25 30.42
C SER A 243 -1.40 -22.48 31.89
N GLY A 244 -1.69 -23.65 32.46
CA GLY A 244 -1.30 -24.09 33.80
C GLY A 244 -2.22 -23.69 34.97
N PRO A 245 -2.03 -24.26 36.17
CA PRO A 245 -2.55 -23.75 37.45
C PRO A 245 -1.77 -22.50 37.92
N LEU A 246 -2.36 -21.66 38.78
CA LEU A 246 -1.73 -20.49 39.41
C LEU A 246 -0.35 -20.80 40.01
N GLY A 247 0.73 -20.22 39.50
CA GLY A 247 1.99 -20.04 40.24
C GLY A 247 3.05 -21.16 40.20
N SER A 248 3.12 -22.03 39.20
CA SER A 248 4.21 -23.04 39.10
C SER A 248 5.16 -22.79 37.92
N PRO A 249 6.48 -22.62 38.13
CA PRO A 249 7.43 -22.37 37.04
C PRO A 249 7.95 -23.59 36.26
N THR A 250 7.54 -24.84 36.52
CA THR A 250 8.26 -26.01 35.94
C THR A 250 7.39 -27.23 35.56
N GLY A 251 6.24 -27.00 34.92
CA GLY A 251 5.50 -28.06 34.20
C GLY A 251 5.22 -27.66 32.76
N ARG A 252 5.31 -28.58 31.79
CA ARG A 252 4.99 -28.34 30.36
C ARG A 252 3.53 -27.86 30.21
N THR A 253 3.31 -26.55 30.28
CA THR A 253 2.06 -25.93 29.84
C THR A 253 2.11 -25.84 28.32
N SER A 254 1.11 -26.42 27.64
CA SER A 254 1.08 -26.46 26.17
C SER A 254 0.55 -25.17 25.53
N LEU A 255 0.04 -24.22 26.33
CA LEU A 255 -0.40 -22.89 25.89
C LEU A 255 0.30 -21.77 26.68
N PRO A 256 0.70 -20.67 26.03
CA PRO A 256 1.30 -19.53 26.71
C PRO A 256 0.24 -18.74 27.50
N GLY A 257 0.65 -18.18 28.63
CA GLY A 257 -0.17 -17.23 29.39
C GLY A 257 -0.28 -15.86 28.71
N GLY A 258 0.73 -15.45 27.96
CA GLY A 258 0.71 -14.20 27.18
C GLY A 258 -0.25 -14.25 25.99
N GLY A 259 -0.76 -13.07 25.60
CA GLY A 259 -1.70 -12.90 24.48
C GLY A 259 -3.14 -13.31 24.80
N TYR A 260 -4.10 -12.73 24.08
CA TYR A 260 -5.53 -12.92 24.28
C TYR A 260 -6.13 -13.88 23.26
N VAL A 261 -7.15 -14.64 23.67
CA VAL A 261 -7.97 -15.49 22.80
C VAL A 261 -8.74 -14.61 21.82
N ASP A 262 -8.73 -15.00 20.55
CA ASP A 262 -9.43 -14.28 19.48
C ASP A 262 -10.08 -15.28 18.51
N THR A 263 -9.27 -16.12 17.86
CA THR A 263 -9.73 -17.13 16.90
C THR A 263 -8.81 -18.37 16.92
N LEU A 264 -9.21 -19.44 16.23
CA LEU A 264 -8.43 -20.66 15.97
C LEU A 264 -8.88 -21.27 14.64
N ASP A 265 -8.00 -22.04 13.98
CA ASP A 265 -8.27 -22.69 12.69
C ASP A 265 -7.51 -24.01 12.59
N PHE A 266 -8.25 -25.11 12.59
CA PHE A 266 -7.75 -26.46 12.39
C PHE A 266 -7.98 -26.89 10.95
N LEU A 267 -6.92 -27.41 10.34
CA LEU A 267 -6.99 -28.01 9.02
C LEU A 267 -7.60 -29.40 9.05
N ASN A 268 -7.38 -30.11 10.16
CA ASN A 268 -7.77 -31.49 10.39
C ASN A 268 -7.55 -31.86 11.87
N GLY A 269 -7.78 -33.14 12.20
CA GLY A 269 -7.56 -33.72 13.54
C GLY A 269 -6.17 -33.55 14.16
N SER A 270 -5.15 -33.13 13.40
CA SER A 270 -3.77 -33.04 13.85
C SER A 270 -3.17 -31.65 13.70
N GLN A 271 -3.39 -30.96 12.58
CA GLN A 271 -2.77 -29.67 12.30
C GLN A 271 -3.75 -28.52 12.53
N GLY A 272 -3.30 -27.50 13.26
CA GLY A 272 -4.09 -26.30 13.50
C GLY A 272 -3.25 -25.11 13.94
N TYR A 273 -3.84 -23.94 13.86
CA TYR A 273 -3.21 -22.66 14.14
C TYR A 273 -4.00 -21.91 15.21
N LEU A 274 -3.26 -21.25 16.08
CA LEU A 274 -3.80 -20.46 17.16
C LEU A 274 -3.12 -19.08 17.17
N PRO A 275 -3.72 -18.07 16.53
CA PRO A 275 -3.30 -16.69 16.71
C PRO A 275 -3.75 -16.19 18.08
N LEU A 276 -2.85 -15.54 18.80
CA LEU A 276 -3.20 -14.82 20.01
C LEU A 276 -3.14 -13.32 19.72
N ASN A 277 -4.20 -12.59 20.08
CA ASN A 277 -4.20 -11.14 19.98
C ASN A 277 -3.15 -10.57 20.94
N ARG A 278 -2.30 -9.65 20.47
CA ARG A 278 -1.09 -9.19 21.17
C ARG A 278 -0.20 -10.35 21.64
N GLY A 279 -0.13 -11.43 20.86
CA GLY A 279 0.66 -12.61 21.13
C GLY A 279 1.17 -13.29 19.85
N PRO A 280 1.86 -14.42 19.97
CA PRO A 280 2.35 -15.16 18.80
C PRO A 280 1.21 -15.89 18.08
N ILE A 281 1.46 -16.24 16.82
CA ILE A 281 0.73 -17.31 16.13
C ILE A 281 1.42 -18.63 16.45
N LEU A 282 0.67 -19.57 16.99
CA LEU A 282 1.12 -20.91 17.33
C LEU A 282 0.62 -21.92 16.31
N VAL A 283 1.40 -22.97 16.07
CA VAL A 283 1.01 -24.14 15.27
C VAL A 283 1.05 -25.40 16.12
N THR A 284 0.10 -26.30 15.89
CA THR A 284 0.10 -27.66 16.40
C THR A 284 0.11 -28.65 15.25
N HIS A 285 0.71 -29.82 15.46
CA HIS A 285 0.67 -30.97 14.54
C HIS A 285 0.18 -32.25 15.24
N ASP A 286 -0.35 -32.12 16.46
CA ASP A 286 -0.82 -33.23 17.28
C ASP A 286 -2.23 -33.00 17.87
N GLY A 287 -3.02 -32.16 17.20
CA GLY A 287 -4.42 -31.88 17.54
C GLY A 287 -4.58 -30.93 18.72
N GLY A 288 -3.59 -30.06 18.97
CA GLY A 288 -3.59 -29.07 20.03
C GLY A 288 -3.03 -29.56 21.36
N ARG A 289 -2.28 -30.69 21.39
CA ARG A 289 -1.64 -31.19 22.61
C ARG A 289 -0.30 -30.49 22.86
N GLN A 290 0.41 -30.12 21.80
CA GLN A 290 1.61 -29.31 21.82
C GLN A 290 1.50 -28.19 20.80
N PHE A 291 2.00 -27.01 21.18
CA PHE A 291 2.07 -25.84 20.32
C PHE A 291 3.51 -25.36 20.19
N ARG A 292 3.84 -24.85 19.01
CA ARG A 292 5.11 -24.18 18.74
C ARG A 292 4.83 -22.82 18.11
N PRO A 293 5.56 -21.76 18.50
CA PRO A 293 5.45 -20.49 17.82
C PRO A 293 5.95 -20.62 16.39
N VAL A 294 5.28 -19.95 15.46
CA VAL A 294 5.58 -19.99 14.02
C VAL A 294 6.75 -19.02 13.66
N TRP A 295 7.31 -18.26 14.61
CA TRP A 295 7.98 -16.97 14.30
C TRP A 295 9.40 -16.70 14.80
N THR A 296 10.23 -16.07 13.93
CA THR A 296 11.44 -15.30 14.33
C THR A 296 11.62 -13.87 13.76
N GLN A 297 11.11 -13.38 12.60
CA GLN A 297 11.51 -12.02 12.12
C GLN A 297 10.53 -11.12 11.31
N ILE A 298 9.30 -11.53 10.98
CA ILE A 298 8.35 -10.78 10.09
C ILE A 298 6.94 -10.57 10.71
N PHE A 299 6.58 -11.20 11.84
CA PHE A 299 5.56 -10.71 12.76
C PHE A 299 6.25 -10.31 14.06
N SER A 300 6.12 -9.04 14.44
CA SER A 300 6.48 -8.56 15.78
C SER A 300 5.29 -8.80 16.70
N PRO A 301 5.33 -9.80 17.60
CA PRO A 301 4.23 -10.04 18.53
C PRO A 301 4.00 -8.79 19.39
N GLY A 302 2.74 -8.34 19.48
CA GLY A 302 2.36 -7.19 20.30
C GLY A 302 2.17 -5.87 19.54
N THR A 303 2.61 -5.75 18.29
CA THR A 303 2.33 -4.55 17.47
C THR A 303 1.09 -4.73 16.59
N SER A 304 0.89 -5.90 15.99
CA SER A 304 -0.21 -6.16 15.05
C SER A 304 -1.26 -7.11 15.63
N MET A 305 -2.54 -6.92 15.26
CA MET A 305 -3.65 -7.83 15.59
C MET A 305 -3.98 -8.71 14.39
N VAL A 306 -4.33 -9.98 14.61
CA VAL A 306 -4.81 -10.88 13.54
C VAL A 306 -6.32 -10.70 13.40
N LEU A 307 -6.80 -10.35 12.21
CA LEU A 307 -8.23 -10.19 11.92
C LEU A 307 -8.85 -11.48 11.40
N SER A 308 -8.10 -12.22 10.58
CA SER A 308 -8.61 -13.42 9.91
C SER A 308 -7.43 -14.26 9.43
N LEU A 309 -7.66 -15.55 9.26
CA LEU A 309 -6.69 -16.49 8.76
C LEU A 309 -7.38 -17.55 7.90
N SER A 310 -6.62 -18.13 6.99
CA SER A 310 -7.11 -19.19 6.12
C SER A 310 -5.95 -20.02 5.60
N PHE A 311 -5.94 -21.29 5.96
CA PHE A 311 -4.95 -22.24 5.49
C PHE A 311 -5.59 -23.24 4.52
N PRO A 312 -5.49 -23.02 3.20
CA PRO A 312 -6.00 -23.99 2.23
C PRO A 312 -5.19 -25.28 2.14
N SER A 313 -3.97 -25.33 2.71
CA SER A 313 -3.17 -26.55 2.81
C SER A 313 -2.17 -26.47 3.96
N ALA A 314 -1.51 -27.59 4.26
CA ALA A 314 -0.46 -27.66 5.29
C ALA A 314 0.74 -26.72 5.02
N THR A 315 0.98 -26.31 3.77
CA THR A 315 2.10 -25.44 3.42
C THR A 315 1.68 -24.04 3.02
N THR A 316 0.46 -23.86 2.49
CA THR A 316 -0.04 -22.57 2.04
C THR A 316 -1.03 -22.01 3.04
N GLY A 317 -0.76 -20.79 3.51
CA GLY A 317 -1.58 -20.10 4.48
C GLY A 317 -1.66 -18.61 4.22
N TYR A 318 -2.75 -17.99 4.68
CA TYR A 318 -2.99 -16.57 4.61
C TYR A 318 -3.33 -16.04 5.99
N VAL A 319 -2.74 -14.90 6.35
CA VAL A 319 -3.02 -14.21 7.62
C VAL A 319 -3.31 -12.75 7.31
N LEU A 320 -4.47 -12.28 7.69
CA LEU A 320 -4.86 -10.88 7.62
C LEU A 320 -4.57 -10.24 8.98
N THR A 321 -3.75 -9.20 8.99
CA THR A 321 -3.40 -8.44 10.20
C THR A 321 -3.83 -6.99 10.10
N THR A 322 -3.97 -6.31 11.23
CA THR A 322 -4.12 -4.86 11.30
C THR A 322 -3.05 -4.21 12.17
N PHE A 323 -2.54 -3.06 11.74
CA PHE A 323 -1.63 -2.20 12.49
C PHE A 323 -1.92 -0.74 12.19
N SER A 324 -2.15 0.07 13.22
CA SER A 324 -2.42 1.53 13.09
C SER A 324 -3.49 1.86 12.03
N GLY A 325 -4.52 1.02 11.91
CA GLY A 325 -5.61 1.18 10.95
C GLY A 325 -5.36 0.65 9.54
N MET A 326 -4.16 0.13 9.25
CA MET A 326 -3.84 -0.51 7.98
C MET A 326 -4.00 -2.02 8.06
N ASN A 327 -4.76 -2.60 7.13
CA ASN A 327 -5.00 -4.03 7.05
C ASN A 327 -4.12 -4.68 5.97
N THR A 328 -3.38 -5.72 6.35
CA THR A 328 -2.34 -6.35 5.54
C THR A 328 -2.61 -7.84 5.43
N LEU A 329 -2.69 -8.36 4.22
CA LEU A 329 -2.75 -9.79 3.95
C LEU A 329 -1.35 -10.32 3.69
N TRP A 330 -0.98 -11.33 4.46
CA TRP A 330 0.27 -12.06 4.37
C TRP A 330 0.00 -13.45 3.81
N ARG A 331 0.96 -14.01 3.06
CA ARG A 331 0.92 -15.37 2.54
C ARG A 331 2.18 -16.14 2.90
N THR A 332 2.01 -17.38 3.35
CA THR A 332 3.08 -18.38 3.46
C THR A 332 2.90 -19.47 2.42
N ALA A 333 4.01 -20.10 2.03
CA ALA A 333 4.04 -21.29 1.17
C ALA A 333 4.87 -22.43 1.78
N ASN A 334 5.27 -22.29 3.05
CA ASN A 334 6.13 -23.22 3.76
C ASN A 334 5.74 -23.36 5.24
N ASP A 335 4.44 -23.58 5.50
CA ASP A 335 3.92 -23.90 6.84
C ASP A 335 4.23 -22.79 7.86
N GLY A 336 4.11 -21.54 7.40
CA GLY A 336 4.35 -20.36 8.21
C GLY A 336 5.81 -20.02 8.50
N ARG A 337 6.79 -20.79 7.99
CA ARG A 337 8.22 -20.49 8.21
C ARG A 337 8.65 -19.14 7.64
N THR A 338 8.08 -18.75 6.49
CA THR A 338 8.27 -17.42 5.88
C THR A 338 6.94 -16.86 5.39
N TRP A 339 6.80 -15.54 5.47
CA TRP A 339 5.61 -14.81 5.05
C TRP A 339 5.97 -13.65 4.13
N ASN A 340 5.11 -13.39 3.16
CA ASN A 340 5.21 -12.25 2.25
C ASN A 340 3.90 -11.47 2.25
N VAL A 341 3.98 -10.14 2.23
CA VAL A 341 2.81 -9.28 1.99
C VAL A 341 2.28 -9.54 0.57
N VAL A 342 0.98 -9.78 0.46
CA VAL A 342 0.28 -9.92 -0.83
C VAL A 342 -0.77 -8.82 -1.04
N TYR A 343 -1.24 -8.19 0.04
CA TYR A 343 -2.16 -7.06 0.00
C TYR A 343 -1.93 -6.12 1.21
N PRO A 344 -2.04 -4.78 1.08
CA PRO A 344 -2.27 -4.04 -0.15
C PRO A 344 -1.13 -4.26 -1.17
N PRO A 345 -1.36 -3.96 -2.47
CA PRO A 345 -0.29 -4.01 -3.46
C PRO A 345 0.90 -3.16 -3.00
N LEU A 346 2.12 -3.63 -3.26
CA LEU A 346 3.32 -2.83 -3.02
C LEU A 346 3.28 -1.61 -3.93
N GLU A 347 3.47 -0.45 -3.33
CA GLU A 347 3.37 0.87 -3.94
C GLU A 347 4.40 1.77 -3.26
N PRO A 348 5.27 2.48 -4.00
CA PRO A 348 6.15 3.46 -3.38
C PRO A 348 5.32 4.67 -2.93
N ASN A 349 5.48 5.04 -1.67
CA ASN A 349 4.91 6.24 -1.04
C ASN A 349 5.97 7.37 -0.89
N GLY A 350 7.20 7.13 -1.33
CA GLY A 350 8.27 8.12 -1.43
C GLY A 350 8.62 8.49 -2.88
N PRO A 351 9.81 9.08 -3.09
CA PRO A 351 10.29 9.50 -4.40
C PRO A 351 10.32 8.36 -5.43
N THR A 352 10.00 8.68 -6.68
CA THR A 352 10.05 7.75 -7.81
C THR A 352 10.82 8.34 -8.99
N ALA A 353 11.45 7.47 -9.79
CA ALA A 353 12.14 7.82 -11.02
C ALA A 353 11.86 6.78 -12.11
N PHE A 354 11.64 7.24 -13.34
CA PHE A 354 11.32 6.39 -14.48
C PHE A 354 12.40 6.50 -15.56
N ALA A 355 12.89 5.36 -16.03
CA ALA A 355 13.83 5.26 -17.15
C ALA A 355 13.10 5.18 -18.51
N GLY A 356 11.78 4.98 -18.50
CA GLY A 356 10.98 4.89 -19.73
C GLY A 356 9.49 4.73 -19.44
N ARG A 357 8.71 4.35 -20.47
CA ARG A 357 7.26 4.12 -20.34
C ARG A 357 6.90 2.96 -19.40
N GLN A 358 7.83 2.03 -19.21
CA GLN A 358 7.60 0.78 -18.48
C GLN A 358 8.48 0.65 -17.24
N LEU A 359 9.78 0.96 -17.35
CA LEU A 359 10.75 0.81 -16.27
C LEU A 359 10.76 2.02 -15.34
N GLY A 360 10.63 1.78 -14.05
CA GLY A 360 10.81 2.80 -13.01
C GLY A 360 11.19 2.20 -11.67
N ALA A 361 11.75 3.02 -10.79
CA ALA A 361 12.11 2.68 -9.42
C ALA A 361 11.41 3.67 -8.47
N GLY A 362 11.08 3.21 -7.28
CA GLY A 362 10.43 4.00 -6.25
C GLY A 362 10.91 3.57 -4.88
N ILE A 363 10.94 4.53 -3.96
CA ILE A 363 11.30 4.28 -2.57
C ILE A 363 10.03 4.20 -1.75
N ASP A 364 9.89 3.14 -0.97
CA ASP A 364 8.88 3.04 0.07
C ASP A 364 9.46 3.60 1.37
N THR A 365 9.02 4.80 1.74
CA THR A 365 9.37 5.54 2.95
C THR A 365 8.48 5.21 4.14
N THR A 366 7.29 4.62 3.90
CA THR A 366 6.36 4.16 4.94
C THR A 366 5.92 2.72 4.68
N GLY A 367 6.84 1.77 4.87
CA GLY A 367 6.65 0.34 4.70
C GLY A 367 7.24 -0.47 5.85
N TYR A 368 6.70 -1.67 6.05
CA TYR A 368 6.76 -2.55 7.25
C TYR A 368 8.14 -2.81 7.88
N GLN A 369 9.24 -2.55 7.17
CA GLN A 369 10.59 -2.43 7.70
C GLN A 369 11.33 -1.42 6.81
N SER A 370 11.86 -0.35 7.39
CA SER A 370 12.74 0.68 6.80
C SER A 370 13.04 0.64 5.28
N SER A 371 12.70 1.73 4.56
CA SER A 371 13.24 2.10 3.23
C SER A 371 13.45 0.96 2.24
N GLU A 372 12.38 0.48 1.62
CA GLU A 372 12.46 -0.52 0.56
C GLU A 372 12.64 0.13 -0.81
N VAL A 373 13.39 -0.54 -1.71
CA VAL A 373 13.47 -0.17 -3.12
C VAL A 373 12.49 -1.04 -3.90
N LEU A 374 11.56 -0.38 -4.58
CA LEU A 374 10.55 -0.99 -5.42
C LEU A 374 10.85 -0.72 -6.89
N LEU A 375 10.65 -1.73 -7.74
CA LEU A 375 10.82 -1.63 -9.19
C LEU A 375 9.49 -1.87 -9.89
N THR A 376 9.21 -1.10 -10.93
CA THR A 376 8.11 -1.35 -11.86
C THR A 376 8.66 -1.61 -13.26
N LYS A 377 8.07 -2.58 -13.96
CA LYS A 377 8.36 -2.88 -15.38
C LYS A 377 7.14 -2.67 -16.27
N ASN A 378 6.10 -2.01 -15.76
CA ASN A 378 4.84 -1.78 -16.48
C ASN A 378 4.28 -0.37 -16.26
N GLY A 379 5.15 0.60 -15.98
CA GLY A 379 4.78 2.02 -15.88
C GLY A 379 4.01 2.31 -14.60
N GLY A 380 4.42 1.71 -13.47
CA GLY A 380 3.82 1.96 -12.16
C GLY A 380 2.45 1.30 -11.94
N ARG A 381 2.01 0.40 -12.84
CA ARG A 381 0.76 -0.38 -12.63
C ARG A 381 0.91 -1.46 -11.57
N SER A 382 2.14 -1.93 -11.36
CA SER A 382 2.51 -2.78 -10.24
C SER A 382 3.98 -2.59 -9.90
N TRP A 383 4.31 -2.79 -8.64
CA TRP A 383 5.67 -2.71 -8.14
C TRP A 383 6.10 -4.03 -7.49
N THR A 384 7.38 -4.31 -7.60
CA THR A 384 8.03 -5.46 -6.99
C THR A 384 9.16 -4.96 -6.10
N LEU A 385 9.21 -5.45 -4.87
CA LEU A 385 10.35 -5.24 -3.99
C LEU A 385 11.62 -5.86 -4.60
N VAL A 386 12.68 -5.06 -4.71
CA VAL A 386 13.99 -5.52 -5.20
C VAL A 386 15.08 -5.43 -4.14
N ASN A 387 14.93 -4.60 -3.09
CA ASN A 387 15.89 -4.52 -2.00
C ASN A 387 15.27 -4.04 -0.68
N ARG A 388 15.64 -4.66 0.45
CA ARG A 388 15.19 -4.34 1.82
C ARG A 388 16.27 -3.76 2.75
N ASP A 389 17.53 -3.86 2.36
CA ASP A 389 18.64 -3.80 3.31
C ASP A 389 19.21 -2.40 3.52
N LEU A 390 18.57 -1.40 2.93
CA LEU A 390 19.28 -0.18 2.65
C LEU A 390 19.04 0.93 3.67
N ARG A 391 17.93 0.94 4.41
CA ARG A 391 17.55 2.13 5.21
C ARG A 391 17.78 3.45 4.45
N ILE A 392 17.71 3.40 3.12
CA ILE A 392 18.04 4.53 2.25
C ILE A 392 16.79 5.40 2.19
N TRP A 393 16.79 6.49 2.93
CA TRP A 393 15.84 7.56 2.69
C TRP A 393 16.38 8.47 1.61
N GLY A 394 15.83 8.46 0.40
CA GLY A 394 16.08 9.57 -0.53
C GLY A 394 15.67 9.30 -1.96
N SER A 395 16.34 9.96 -2.91
CA SER A 395 15.82 10.10 -4.27
C SER A 395 16.50 9.12 -5.23
N PRO A 396 15.74 8.27 -5.95
CA PRO A 396 16.30 7.40 -6.98
C PRO A 396 16.56 8.19 -8.28
N TYR A 397 17.61 7.83 -8.99
CA TYR A 397 17.99 8.38 -10.30
C TYR A 397 18.43 7.24 -11.22
N TRP A 398 17.91 7.23 -12.44
CA TRP A 398 18.35 6.28 -13.45
C TRP A 398 19.60 6.81 -14.16
N GLY A 399 20.63 5.98 -14.22
CA GLY A 399 21.80 6.19 -15.05
C GLY A 399 21.74 5.35 -16.33
N PRO A 400 22.78 5.44 -17.19
CA PRO A 400 22.88 4.61 -18.38
C PRO A 400 22.95 3.12 -18.03
N HIS A 401 22.64 2.26 -19.00
CA HIS A 401 22.69 0.80 -18.89
C HIS A 401 21.93 0.23 -17.67
N HIS A 402 20.74 0.76 -17.36
CA HIS A 402 19.90 0.26 -16.26
C HIS A 402 20.54 0.37 -14.87
N THR A 403 21.49 1.29 -14.71
CA THR A 403 22.08 1.58 -13.40
C THR A 403 21.12 2.43 -12.57
N LEU A 404 21.02 2.13 -11.28
CA LEU A 404 20.18 2.85 -10.33
C LEU A 404 21.04 3.52 -9.27
N TRP A 405 20.84 4.81 -9.09
CA TRP A 405 21.53 5.64 -8.11
C TRP A 405 20.54 6.11 -7.06
N VAL A 406 20.92 6.16 -5.80
CA VAL A 406 20.06 6.69 -4.75
C VAL A 406 20.87 7.60 -3.85
N SER A 407 20.46 8.86 -3.74
CA SER A 407 20.97 9.77 -2.72
C SER A 407 20.21 9.54 -1.43
N THR A 408 20.88 9.65 -0.27
CA THR A 408 20.22 9.54 1.04
C THR A 408 20.06 10.88 1.73
N ALA A 409 19.10 11.02 2.65
CA ALA A 409 18.88 12.20 3.47
C ALA A 409 20.07 12.48 4.40
N GLY A 410 20.84 11.45 4.73
CA GLY A 410 22.13 11.55 5.43
C GLY A 410 23.28 11.97 4.51
N GLY A 411 23.02 12.27 3.24
CA GLY A 411 24.00 12.74 2.27
C GLY A 411 24.78 11.67 1.54
N GLN A 412 24.52 10.39 1.78
CA GLN A 412 25.27 9.30 1.16
C GLN A 412 24.79 9.07 -0.27
N LEU A 413 25.66 8.50 -1.10
CA LEU A 413 25.32 8.08 -2.45
C LEU A 413 25.51 6.58 -2.58
N TRP A 414 24.51 5.91 -3.15
CA TRP A 414 24.54 4.48 -3.41
C TRP A 414 24.34 4.22 -4.89
N TYR A 415 25.01 3.19 -5.38
CA TYR A 415 25.02 2.78 -6.77
C TYR A 415 24.65 1.31 -6.90
N SER A 416 23.78 1.01 -7.85
CA SER A 416 23.46 -0.35 -8.29
C SER A 416 23.69 -0.49 -9.79
N ALA A 417 24.38 -1.57 -10.16
CA ALA A 417 24.59 -1.97 -11.55
C ALA A 417 23.48 -2.90 -12.07
N ASP A 418 22.54 -3.30 -11.21
CA ASP A 418 21.60 -4.41 -11.43
C ASP A 418 20.16 -4.04 -11.02
N GLU A 419 19.70 -2.87 -11.50
CA GLU A 419 18.33 -2.35 -11.32
C GLU A 419 17.88 -2.24 -9.85
N GLY A 420 18.83 -2.02 -8.93
CA GLY A 420 18.57 -1.86 -7.50
C GLY A 420 18.61 -3.15 -6.69
N SER A 421 19.03 -4.28 -7.27
CA SER A 421 19.08 -5.55 -6.52
C SER A 421 20.23 -5.53 -5.49
N HIS A 422 21.41 -5.05 -5.88
CA HIS A 422 22.55 -4.86 -5.01
C HIS A 422 23.07 -3.42 -5.10
N PHE A 423 23.40 -2.86 -3.95
CA PHE A 423 23.92 -1.49 -3.85
C PHE A 423 25.31 -1.45 -3.24
N SER A 424 26.15 -0.60 -3.80
CA SER A 424 27.49 -0.28 -3.30
C SER A 424 27.57 1.20 -2.90
N PRO A 425 28.20 1.52 -1.76
CA PRO A 425 28.35 2.90 -1.34
C PRO A 425 29.38 3.63 -2.24
N VAL A 426 29.12 4.91 -2.49
CA VAL A 426 30.04 5.83 -3.14
C VAL A 426 30.52 6.83 -2.09
N SER A 427 31.81 6.76 -1.77
CA SER A 427 32.42 7.65 -0.79
C SER A 427 32.47 9.08 -1.33
N LEU A 428 31.98 10.02 -0.52
CA LEU A 428 32.06 11.44 -0.84
C LEU A 428 33.35 12.06 -0.28
N PRO A 429 33.83 13.17 -0.85
CA PRO A 429 34.89 13.95 -0.24
C PRO A 429 34.41 14.47 1.12
N GLY A 430 35.17 14.24 2.20
CA GLY A 430 34.83 14.75 3.54
C GLY A 430 33.52 14.21 4.14
N HIS A 431 32.92 14.99 5.06
CA HIS A 431 31.61 14.72 5.67
C HIS A 431 30.48 15.45 4.93
N ASP A 432 30.61 15.59 3.61
CA ASP A 432 29.75 16.44 2.79
C ASP A 432 28.42 15.74 2.44
N ARG A 433 27.37 16.54 2.19
CA ARG A 433 26.01 16.08 1.87
C ARG A 433 25.62 16.42 0.44
N ILE A 434 25.15 15.45 -0.35
CA ILE A 434 24.58 15.73 -1.68
C ILE A 434 23.21 16.39 -1.54
N GLU A 435 23.05 17.56 -2.14
CA GLU A 435 21.76 18.25 -2.26
C GLU A 435 21.07 17.91 -3.58
N SER A 436 21.84 17.88 -4.68
CA SER A 436 21.32 17.50 -6.00
C SER A 436 22.39 16.82 -6.86
N LEU A 437 21.91 16.00 -7.79
CA LEU A 437 22.72 15.12 -8.63
C LEU A 437 22.18 15.20 -10.07
N ALA A 438 23.08 15.24 -11.06
CA ALA A 438 22.73 14.93 -12.43
C ALA A 438 23.73 13.93 -13.03
N ILE A 439 23.19 12.97 -13.77
CA ILE A 439 23.95 11.96 -14.49
C ILE A 439 23.95 12.35 -15.96
N ASN A 440 25.14 12.55 -16.54
CA ASN A 440 25.30 12.77 -17.96
C ASN A 440 25.76 11.46 -18.64
N PRO A 441 24.88 10.78 -19.39
CA PRO A 441 25.22 9.53 -20.04
C PRO A 441 26.19 9.71 -21.22
N GLU A 442 26.17 10.86 -21.91
CA GLU A 442 27.05 11.14 -23.06
C GLU A 442 28.50 11.27 -22.62
N THR A 443 28.75 12.07 -21.58
CA THR A 443 30.10 12.27 -21.04
C THR A 443 30.51 11.20 -20.05
N ARG A 444 29.60 10.28 -19.70
CA ARG A 444 29.75 9.28 -18.63
C ARG A 444 30.25 9.89 -17.32
N THR A 445 29.63 10.99 -16.89
CA THR A 445 30.00 11.67 -15.65
C THR A 445 28.80 11.92 -14.75
N ILE A 446 29.05 11.90 -13.45
CA ILE A 446 28.16 12.39 -12.42
C ILE A 446 28.62 13.77 -12.03
N THR A 447 27.68 14.72 -11.98
CA THR A 447 27.89 16.01 -11.32
C THR A 447 26.97 16.06 -10.10
N ALA A 448 27.49 16.54 -8.98
CA ALA A 448 26.76 16.66 -7.72
C ALA A 448 27.01 18.03 -7.08
N ALA A 449 25.95 18.65 -6.58
CA ALA A 449 26.04 19.80 -5.69
C ALA A 449 26.12 19.28 -4.26
N MET A 450 27.21 19.58 -3.56
CA MET A 450 27.48 19.11 -2.21
C MET A 450 27.52 20.29 -1.24
N ASN A 451 26.82 20.16 -0.12
CA ASN A 451 26.93 21.09 0.99
C ASN A 451 28.21 20.75 1.78
N THR A 452 29.20 21.62 1.66
CA THR A 452 30.51 21.47 2.31
C THR A 452 30.65 22.46 3.45
N ALA A 453 31.68 22.28 4.29
CA ALA A 453 32.04 23.27 5.31
C ALA A 453 32.32 24.68 4.76
N GLN A 454 32.56 24.83 3.45
CA GLN A 454 32.83 26.11 2.78
C GLN A 454 31.60 26.69 2.06
N GLY A 455 30.42 26.06 2.24
CA GLY A 455 29.20 26.32 1.48
C GLY A 455 29.02 25.31 0.34
N MET A 456 28.03 25.55 -0.51
CA MET A 456 27.71 24.64 -1.59
C MET A 456 28.81 24.64 -2.66
N THR A 457 29.33 23.45 -2.97
CA THR A 457 30.39 23.24 -3.96
C THR A 457 29.97 22.14 -4.92
N VAL A 458 30.31 22.32 -6.19
CA VAL A 458 29.97 21.36 -7.24
C VAL A 458 31.15 20.43 -7.47
N PHE A 459 30.90 19.13 -7.50
CA PHE A 459 31.89 18.11 -7.80
C PHE A 459 31.46 17.28 -9.00
N ARG A 460 32.46 16.74 -9.71
CA ARG A 460 32.26 15.83 -10.83
C ARG A 460 33.10 14.58 -10.66
N MET A 461 32.53 13.42 -11.00
CA MET A 461 33.25 12.15 -11.07
C MET A 461 32.89 11.38 -12.36
N PRO A 462 33.79 10.58 -12.93
CA PRO A 462 33.43 9.60 -13.97
C PRO A 462 32.45 8.55 -13.43
N LEU A 463 31.61 8.00 -14.31
CA LEU A 463 30.74 6.88 -13.96
C LEU A 463 31.60 5.64 -13.62
N PRO A 464 31.29 4.93 -12.53
CA PRO A 464 31.97 3.68 -12.19
C PRO A 464 31.76 2.62 -13.27
N SER A 465 32.76 1.75 -13.45
CA SER A 465 32.74 0.67 -14.45
C SER A 465 32.47 -0.71 -13.86
N GLY A 466 31.93 -0.82 -12.63
CA GLY A 466 31.65 -2.10 -11.98
C GLY A 466 30.92 -1.96 -10.64
N THR A 467 30.70 -3.08 -9.94
CA THR A 467 29.92 -3.19 -8.68
C THR A 467 30.74 -2.99 -7.42
N GLN A 468 31.94 -2.42 -7.50
CA GLN A 468 32.78 -2.18 -6.33
C GLN A 468 32.52 -0.80 -5.72
N SER A 469 32.75 -0.67 -4.42
CA SER A 469 32.71 0.62 -3.72
C SER A 469 33.64 1.62 -4.39
N VAL A 470 33.13 2.83 -4.61
CA VAL A 470 33.86 3.89 -5.31
C VAL A 470 34.50 4.81 -4.27
N SER A 471 35.82 4.99 -4.36
CA SER A 471 36.57 5.82 -3.42
C SER A 471 36.35 7.33 -3.62
N SER A 472 36.59 8.13 -2.58
CA SER A 472 36.40 9.59 -2.62
C SER A 472 37.37 10.32 -3.55
N GLY A 473 38.50 9.70 -3.92
CA GLY A 473 39.52 10.28 -4.80
C GLY A 473 39.09 10.46 -6.27
N HIS A 474 37.90 9.98 -6.65
CA HIS A 474 37.36 10.15 -8.01
C HIS A 474 36.61 11.46 -8.22
N TRP A 475 36.35 12.24 -7.16
CA TRP A 475 35.65 13.51 -7.25
C TRP A 475 36.60 14.67 -7.51
N GLN A 476 36.23 15.53 -8.45
CA GLN A 476 36.95 16.75 -8.80
C GLN A 476 36.03 17.95 -8.58
N ALA A 477 36.50 18.94 -7.82
CA ALA A 477 35.77 20.18 -7.61
C ALA A 477 35.66 20.96 -8.94
N VAL A 478 34.48 21.51 -9.21
CA VAL A 478 34.18 22.32 -10.39
C VAL A 478 33.79 23.72 -9.92
N SER A 479 34.47 24.74 -10.44
CA SER A 479 34.18 26.12 -10.09
C SER A 479 33.03 26.67 -10.93
N TRP A 480 31.86 26.85 -10.32
CA TRP A 480 30.70 27.50 -10.94
C TRP A 480 30.44 28.86 -10.28
N PRO A 481 29.95 29.87 -11.03
CA PRO A 481 29.53 31.16 -10.45
C PRO A 481 28.19 31.07 -9.72
N VAL A 482 27.55 29.90 -9.73
CA VAL A 482 26.26 29.60 -9.10
C VAL A 482 26.46 28.60 -7.96
N SER A 483 25.67 28.75 -6.90
CA SER A 483 25.43 27.77 -5.85
C SER A 483 24.10 27.07 -6.17
N PRO A 484 24.11 25.92 -6.88
CA PRO A 484 22.93 25.34 -7.49
C PRO A 484 22.11 24.49 -6.51
N ASP A 485 20.81 24.75 -6.44
CA ASP A 485 19.86 23.87 -5.76
C ASP A 485 19.45 22.74 -6.70
N TRP A 486 19.25 23.05 -7.99
CA TRP A 486 18.95 22.09 -9.05
C TRP A 486 19.77 22.36 -10.30
N PHE A 487 20.16 21.32 -11.04
CA PHE A 487 20.84 21.48 -12.32
C PHE A 487 20.53 20.34 -13.30
N SER A 488 20.76 20.61 -14.58
CA SER A 488 20.51 19.69 -15.68
C SER A 488 21.57 19.84 -16.77
N THR A 489 21.99 18.73 -17.38
CA THR A 489 23.06 18.68 -18.38
C THR A 489 22.65 17.84 -19.60
N PRO A 490 21.75 18.34 -20.48
CA PRO A 490 21.18 17.57 -21.59
C PRO A 490 22.15 17.20 -22.72
N ALA A 491 23.25 17.92 -22.86
CA ALA A 491 24.25 17.71 -23.91
C ALA A 491 25.65 17.82 -23.32
N SER A 492 26.64 17.22 -23.99
CA SER A 492 28.04 17.39 -23.60
C SER A 492 28.38 18.89 -23.42
N HIS A 493 28.83 19.24 -22.22
CA HIS A 493 29.32 20.57 -21.82
C HIS A 493 28.28 21.67 -21.56
N ASP A 494 27.00 21.51 -21.91
CA ASP A 494 25.98 22.49 -21.52
C ASP A 494 25.43 22.18 -20.12
N VAL A 495 25.26 23.24 -19.31
CA VAL A 495 24.77 23.13 -17.93
C VAL A 495 23.70 24.18 -17.69
N TRP A 496 22.53 23.77 -17.21
CA TRP A 496 21.53 24.66 -16.62
C TRP A 496 21.50 24.44 -15.13
N ALA A 497 21.44 25.52 -14.35
CA ALA A 497 21.36 25.46 -12.91
C ALA A 497 20.37 26.51 -12.40
N ILE A 498 19.43 26.11 -11.54
CA ILE A 498 18.68 27.04 -10.71
C ILE A 498 19.39 27.11 -9.37
N GLY A 499 19.73 28.32 -8.95
CA GLY A 499 20.38 28.54 -7.67
C GLY A 499 20.72 30.00 -7.43
N THR A 500 21.56 30.21 -6.44
CA THR A 500 21.95 31.51 -5.92
C THR A 500 23.34 31.91 -6.42
N ASP A 501 23.68 33.20 -6.35
CA ASP A 501 25.04 33.66 -6.65
C ASP A 501 26.04 33.05 -5.66
N ILE A 502 27.12 32.43 -6.16
CA ILE A 502 28.05 31.70 -5.30
C ILE A 502 28.76 32.60 -4.28
N THR A 503 28.98 33.88 -4.61
CA THR A 503 29.66 34.83 -3.72
C THR A 503 28.75 35.17 -2.55
N ALA A 504 27.47 35.45 -2.81
CA ALA A 504 26.49 35.73 -1.78
C ALA A 504 26.27 34.52 -0.86
N SER A 505 26.17 33.32 -1.42
CA SER A 505 25.97 32.08 -0.64
C SER A 505 27.18 31.72 0.21
N ARG A 506 28.41 31.92 -0.29
CA ARG A 506 29.63 31.75 0.51
C ARG A 506 29.74 32.79 1.63
N ALA A 507 29.34 34.03 1.38
CA ALA A 507 29.32 35.08 2.40
C ALA A 507 28.35 34.73 3.55
N LEU A 508 27.15 34.22 3.22
CA LEU A 508 26.20 33.72 4.23
C LEU A 508 26.80 32.54 5.02
N ALA A 509 27.34 31.53 4.34
CA ALA A 509 27.95 30.37 5.00
C ALA A 509 29.13 30.77 5.91
N GLN A 510 29.92 31.78 5.52
CA GLN A 510 30.98 32.33 6.38
C GLN A 510 30.40 33.08 7.59
N PHE A 511 29.32 33.85 7.39
CA PHE A 511 28.65 34.55 8.49
C PHE A 511 28.07 33.57 9.51
N GLU A 512 27.41 32.51 9.06
CA GLU A 512 26.85 31.46 9.94
C GLU A 512 27.94 30.77 10.75
N ARG A 513 29.08 30.44 10.13
CA ARG A 513 30.22 29.83 10.81
C ARG A 513 30.84 30.72 11.88
N THR A 514 30.84 32.03 11.67
CA THR A 514 31.35 32.99 12.68
C THR A 514 30.33 33.30 13.77
N HIS A 515 29.06 32.90 13.59
CA HIS A 515 27.95 33.17 14.52
C HIS A 515 27.09 31.92 14.81
N PRO A 516 27.67 30.75 15.16
CA PRO A 516 26.97 29.45 15.18
C PRO A 516 25.83 29.38 16.21
N ASN A 517 25.85 30.24 17.23
CA ASN A 517 24.84 30.27 18.31
C ASN A 517 24.00 31.56 18.32
N ASN A 518 23.97 32.33 17.22
CA ASN A 518 23.22 33.59 17.15
C ASN A 518 22.22 33.61 15.98
N PRO A 519 21.11 32.85 16.09
CA PRO A 519 20.11 32.77 15.02
C PRO A 519 19.43 34.11 14.72
N LYS A 520 19.39 35.04 15.69
CA LYS A 520 18.87 36.39 15.47
C LYS A 520 19.78 37.21 14.55
N ALA A 521 21.09 37.15 14.75
CA ALA A 521 22.06 37.82 13.89
C ALA A 521 22.04 37.24 12.47
N VAL A 522 21.98 35.92 12.33
CA VAL A 522 21.85 35.25 11.02
C VAL A 522 20.57 35.71 10.32
N LYS A 523 19.42 35.68 11.00
CA LYS A 523 18.15 36.16 10.43
C LYS A 523 18.22 37.63 9.98
N GLN A 524 18.84 38.51 10.77
CA GLN A 524 19.03 39.91 10.38
C GLN A 524 19.96 40.06 9.17
N TYR A 525 21.03 39.27 9.10
CA TYR A 525 21.94 39.23 7.97
C TYR A 525 21.21 38.79 6.69
N THR A 526 20.43 37.71 6.75
CA THR A 526 19.65 37.20 5.60
C THR A 526 18.60 38.21 5.12
N VAL A 527 17.97 38.97 6.03
CA VAL A 527 17.03 40.04 5.65
C VAL A 527 17.74 41.18 4.91
N LYS A 528 18.97 41.53 5.32
CA LYS A 528 19.79 42.57 4.66
C LYS A 528 20.42 42.10 3.35
N HIS A 529 20.70 40.80 3.24
CA HIS A 529 21.38 40.18 2.11
C HIS A 529 20.55 38.99 1.57
N PRO A 530 19.38 39.25 0.97
CA PRO A 530 18.50 38.19 0.51
C PRO A 530 19.12 37.42 -0.65
N LEU A 531 19.18 36.10 -0.51
CA LEU A 531 19.57 35.21 -1.60
C LEU A 531 18.45 35.16 -2.64
N THR A 532 18.79 35.51 -3.88
CA THR A 532 17.84 35.48 -5.01
C THR A 532 18.17 34.30 -5.92
N LEU A 533 17.12 33.57 -6.30
CA LEU A 533 17.23 32.47 -7.26
C LEU A 533 17.25 33.00 -8.69
N TYR A 534 18.18 32.47 -9.48
CA TYR A 534 18.28 32.71 -10.91
C TYR A 534 18.44 31.39 -11.65
N LEU A 535 18.13 31.41 -12.95
CA LEU A 535 18.57 30.37 -13.86
C LEU A 535 19.93 30.77 -14.45
N TYR A 536 20.90 29.89 -14.36
CA TYR A 536 22.21 30.01 -14.96
C TYR A 536 22.35 28.99 -16.09
N HIS A 537 22.96 29.38 -17.19
CA HIS A 537 23.27 28.51 -18.31
C HIS A 537 24.74 28.66 -18.70
N ALA A 538 25.50 27.57 -18.66
CA ALA A 538 26.83 27.48 -19.24
C ALA A 538 26.73 26.86 -20.64
N ASN A 539 27.27 27.55 -21.64
CA ASN A 539 27.40 26.98 -22.97
C ASN A 539 28.55 25.97 -23.05
N SER A 540 28.70 25.30 -24.20
CA SER A 540 29.78 24.35 -24.45
C SER A 540 31.22 24.89 -24.31
N GLN A 541 31.41 26.21 -24.24
CA GLN A 541 32.70 26.86 -23.97
C GLN A 541 32.90 27.21 -22.49
N GLY A 542 31.96 26.85 -21.61
CA GLY A 542 31.99 27.15 -20.18
C GLY A 542 31.61 28.59 -19.83
N GLN A 543 31.06 29.36 -20.77
CA GLN A 543 30.62 30.73 -20.51
C GLN A 543 29.22 30.75 -19.90
N TRP A 544 29.10 31.41 -18.75
CA TRP A 544 27.86 31.48 -17.98
C TRP A 544 27.01 32.70 -18.33
N THR A 545 25.72 32.49 -18.54
CA THR A 545 24.70 33.53 -18.68
C THR A 545 23.63 33.36 -17.61
N ARG A 546 23.16 34.47 -17.04
CA ARG A 546 22.13 34.50 -16.00
C ARG A 546 20.79 35.00 -16.55
N TYR A 547 19.70 34.32 -16.20
CA TYR A 547 18.32 34.65 -16.55
C TYR A 547 17.45 34.77 -15.30
N LEU A 548 16.40 35.60 -15.38
CA LEU A 548 15.41 35.76 -14.33
C LEU A 548 14.40 34.59 -14.37
N LEU A 549 14.03 34.09 -13.20
CA LEU A 549 12.89 33.19 -13.06
C LEU A 549 11.56 33.97 -13.03
N PRO A 550 10.42 33.31 -13.29
CA PRO A 550 9.11 33.93 -13.13
C PRO A 550 8.92 34.54 -11.74
N LYS A 551 8.25 35.71 -11.67
CA LYS A 551 7.99 36.42 -10.40
C LYS A 551 7.18 35.62 -9.37
N SER A 552 6.49 34.56 -9.82
CA SER A 552 5.74 33.64 -8.96
C SER A 552 6.64 32.67 -8.18
N VAL A 553 7.92 32.55 -8.55
CA VAL A 553 8.90 31.77 -7.79
C VAL A 553 9.37 32.62 -6.60
N SER A 554 9.19 32.10 -5.40
CA SER A 554 9.54 32.78 -4.15
C SER A 554 9.94 31.77 -3.08
N ALA A 555 10.36 32.24 -1.90
CA ALA A 555 10.65 31.36 -0.77
C ALA A 555 9.44 30.51 -0.31
N SER A 556 8.20 30.94 -0.59
CA SER A 556 6.98 30.18 -0.27
C SER A 556 6.48 29.31 -1.43
N ASN A 557 7.14 29.39 -2.60
CA ASN A 557 6.82 28.65 -3.81
C ASN A 557 8.12 28.36 -4.55
N GLU A 558 9.03 27.67 -3.85
CA GLU A 558 10.34 27.33 -4.38
C GLU A 558 10.24 26.24 -5.46
N PRO A 559 11.20 26.19 -6.40
CA PRO A 559 11.27 25.07 -7.32
C PRO A 559 11.48 23.76 -6.56
N LEU A 560 11.09 22.65 -7.19
CA LEU A 560 11.28 21.29 -6.67
C LEU A 560 12.11 20.42 -7.64
N GLY A 561 12.48 20.99 -8.80
CA GLY A 561 13.34 20.33 -9.77
C GLY A 561 13.51 21.14 -11.05
N LEU A 562 14.53 20.75 -11.82
CA LEU A 562 14.92 21.36 -13.09
C LEU A 562 15.33 20.27 -14.07
N VAL A 563 14.77 20.30 -15.28
CA VAL A 563 15.16 19.38 -16.36
C VAL A 563 15.19 20.15 -17.67
N PHE A 564 16.36 20.18 -18.32
CA PHE A 564 16.47 20.53 -19.73
C PHE A 564 16.59 19.26 -20.54
N THR A 565 15.89 19.19 -21.66
CA THR A 565 15.89 18.04 -22.59
C THR A 565 16.67 18.37 -23.86
N SER A 566 16.97 19.65 -24.07
CA SER A 566 17.85 20.18 -25.11
C SER A 566 18.30 21.59 -24.73
N ARG A 567 19.07 22.25 -25.61
CA ARG A 567 19.48 23.65 -25.43
C ARG A 567 18.31 24.66 -25.38
N GLN A 568 17.17 24.30 -25.94
CA GLN A 568 16.02 25.20 -26.05
C GLN A 568 14.87 24.79 -25.15
N PHE A 569 14.67 23.49 -24.97
CA PHE A 569 13.52 22.95 -24.26
C PHE A 569 13.89 22.56 -22.82
N GLY A 570 13.14 23.09 -21.87
CA GLY A 570 13.35 22.80 -20.46
C GLY A 570 12.11 23.03 -19.61
N TYR A 571 12.17 22.48 -18.41
CA TYR A 571 11.08 22.42 -17.44
C TYR A 571 11.62 22.67 -16.05
N PHE A 572 10.83 23.36 -15.23
CA PHE A 572 10.98 23.36 -13.78
C PHE A 572 9.58 23.35 -13.16
N TRP A 573 9.44 22.91 -11.92
CA TRP A 573 8.14 22.88 -11.26
C TRP A 573 8.26 23.36 -9.82
N THR A 574 7.16 23.86 -9.29
CA THR A 574 6.95 24.08 -7.85
C THR A 574 5.91 23.09 -7.34
N SER A 575 5.49 23.18 -6.09
CA SER A 575 4.43 22.34 -5.52
C SER A 575 3.07 22.48 -6.23
N THR A 576 2.87 23.55 -7.01
CA THR A 576 1.56 23.87 -7.62
C THR A 576 1.58 24.01 -9.13
N THR A 577 2.72 24.35 -9.73
CA THR A 577 2.80 24.75 -11.14
C THR A 577 3.98 24.10 -11.84
N LEU A 578 3.76 23.55 -13.04
CA LEU A 578 4.82 23.16 -13.96
C LEU A 578 5.09 24.31 -14.94
N TYR A 579 6.36 24.63 -15.17
CA TYR A 579 6.78 25.65 -16.13
C TYR A 579 7.53 25.00 -17.29
N VAL A 580 7.32 25.52 -18.50
CA VAL A 580 8.03 25.12 -19.72
C VAL A 580 8.73 26.31 -20.35
N THR A 581 9.91 26.07 -20.91
CA THR A 581 10.62 27.00 -21.79
C THR A 581 10.91 26.33 -23.13
N HIS A 582 10.81 27.13 -24.20
CA HIS A 582 11.17 26.74 -25.57
C HIS A 582 12.36 27.53 -26.12
N ASN A 583 13.00 28.35 -25.27
CA ASN A 583 14.06 29.26 -25.69
C ASN A 583 15.26 29.29 -24.73
N GLY A 584 15.53 28.16 -24.07
CA GLY A 584 16.69 28.00 -23.21
C GLY A 584 16.55 28.70 -21.85
N GLY A 585 15.31 28.90 -21.39
CA GLY A 585 15.00 29.51 -20.09
C GLY A 585 14.98 31.03 -20.08
N LYS A 586 15.02 31.68 -21.25
CA LYS A 586 14.84 33.14 -21.36
C LYS A 586 13.44 33.54 -20.93
N ASN A 587 12.43 32.79 -21.37
CA ASN A 587 11.03 32.97 -20.97
C ASN A 587 10.42 31.62 -20.56
N TRP A 588 9.41 31.68 -19.70
CA TRP A 588 8.70 30.52 -19.16
C TRP A 588 7.19 30.68 -19.29
N THR A 589 6.50 29.58 -19.57
CA THR A 589 5.04 29.50 -19.61
C THR A 589 4.58 28.50 -18.56
N SER A 590 3.58 28.89 -17.76
CA SER A 590 2.96 27.99 -16.76
C SER A 590 2.00 27.03 -17.43
N LEU A 591 2.05 25.76 -17.02
CA LEU A 591 1.18 24.68 -17.47
C LEU A 591 0.33 24.21 -16.31
N ALA A 592 -1.00 24.21 -16.49
CA ALA A 592 -1.91 23.62 -15.53
C ALA A 592 -1.92 22.09 -15.66
N THR A 593 -1.76 21.39 -14.55
CA THR A 593 -1.78 19.92 -14.49
C THR A 593 -3.19 19.35 -14.46
N GLY A 594 -4.20 20.20 -14.21
CA GLY A 594 -5.60 19.80 -14.10
C GLY A 594 -5.93 18.99 -12.84
N GLN A 595 -4.97 18.86 -11.91
CA GLN A 595 -5.11 18.14 -10.64
C GLN A 595 -5.02 19.14 -9.48
N SER A 596 -5.80 18.92 -8.42
CA SER A 596 -5.78 19.76 -7.22
C SER A 596 -4.64 19.41 -6.26
N ASN A 597 -4.10 18.20 -6.36
CA ASN A 597 -3.07 17.71 -5.45
C ASN A 597 -1.71 18.34 -5.77
N PRO A 598 -0.90 18.68 -4.75
CA PRO A 598 0.44 19.23 -4.97
C PRO A 598 1.34 18.28 -5.77
N LEU A 599 2.17 18.86 -6.64
CA LEU A 599 3.24 18.16 -7.36
C LEU A 599 4.32 17.74 -6.37
N TYR A 600 4.69 16.45 -6.42
CA TYR A 600 5.75 15.89 -5.60
C TYR A 600 7.02 15.60 -6.42
N GLY A 601 6.88 15.07 -7.64
CA GLY A 601 8.03 14.79 -8.50
C GLY A 601 7.65 14.67 -9.97
N VAL A 602 8.62 14.96 -10.86
CA VAL A 602 8.46 14.85 -12.31
C VAL A 602 9.65 14.10 -12.91
N SER A 603 9.39 13.03 -13.65
CA SER A 603 10.40 12.21 -14.33
C SER A 603 10.14 12.21 -15.83
N PHE A 604 11.02 12.88 -16.59
CA PHE A 604 10.93 12.93 -18.05
C PHE A 604 11.46 11.62 -18.66
N ILE A 605 10.71 11.08 -19.62
CA ILE A 605 11.10 9.89 -20.40
C ILE A 605 11.32 10.22 -21.88
N SER A 606 10.94 11.42 -22.30
CA SER A 606 11.25 12.05 -23.59
C SER A 606 11.22 13.57 -23.42
N PRO A 607 11.63 14.36 -24.43
CA PRO A 607 11.54 15.82 -24.38
C PRO A 607 10.15 16.37 -24.07
N PHE A 608 9.09 15.61 -24.38
CA PHE A 608 7.70 16.06 -24.25
C PHE A 608 6.84 15.14 -23.40
N THR A 609 7.40 14.03 -22.88
CA THR A 609 6.63 13.04 -22.13
C THR A 609 7.23 12.85 -20.76
N ALA A 610 6.40 13.00 -19.72
CA ALA A 610 6.83 12.88 -18.34
C ALA A 610 5.83 12.10 -17.49
N TRP A 611 6.37 11.43 -16.47
CA TRP A 611 5.64 10.95 -15.32
C TRP A 611 5.58 12.05 -14.26
N ILE A 612 4.38 12.37 -13.79
CA ILE A 612 4.12 13.30 -12.70
C ILE A 612 3.60 12.49 -11.51
N THR A 613 4.21 12.69 -10.34
CA THR A 613 3.77 12.10 -9.07
C THR A 613 3.23 13.22 -8.19
N PHE A 614 2.08 12.99 -7.57
CA PHE A 614 1.43 13.93 -6.66
C PHE A 614 1.61 13.52 -5.20
N ALA A 615 1.36 14.45 -4.28
CA ALA A 615 1.55 14.24 -2.84
C ALA A 615 0.64 13.12 -2.25
N ASP A 616 -0.45 12.75 -2.91
CA ASP A 616 -1.32 11.64 -2.53
C ASP A 616 -0.84 10.27 -3.08
N GLY A 617 0.31 10.24 -3.74
CA GLY A 617 0.87 9.06 -4.39
C GLY A 617 0.29 8.74 -5.76
N SER A 618 -0.72 9.48 -6.24
CA SER A 618 -1.24 9.31 -7.59
C SER A 618 -0.19 9.69 -8.64
N ARG A 619 -0.27 9.04 -9.82
CA ARG A 619 0.74 9.18 -10.88
C ARG A 619 0.06 9.40 -12.22
N LEU A 620 0.66 10.29 -13.02
CA LEU A 620 0.16 10.70 -14.33
C LEU A 620 1.27 10.59 -15.37
N LEU A 621 1.09 9.77 -16.41
CA LEU A 621 1.89 9.84 -17.63
C LEU A 621 1.22 10.83 -18.57
N THR A 622 1.96 11.84 -19.00
CA THR A 622 1.41 12.91 -19.83
C THR A 622 2.35 13.36 -20.94
N THR A 623 1.77 13.89 -22.01
CA THR A 623 2.50 14.61 -23.05
C THR A 623 2.24 16.11 -22.90
N ILE A 624 3.33 16.87 -22.84
CA ILE A 624 3.36 18.32 -22.76
C ILE A 624 3.54 18.85 -24.19
N LYS A 625 2.58 19.62 -24.67
CA LYS A 625 2.60 20.21 -26.02
C LYS A 625 3.08 21.65 -26.01
#